data_AF-A0A0A2WAJ8-F1
#
_entry.id   AF-A0A0A2WAJ8-F1
#
_cell.length_a   1.000
_cell.length_b   1.000
_cell.length_c   1.000
_cell.angle_alpha   90.00
_cell.angle_beta   90.00
_cell.angle_gamma   90.00
#
_symmetry.space_group_name_H-M   'P 1'
#
loop_
_entity.id
_entity.type
_entity.pdbx_description
1 polymer ?
#
loop_
_entity_poly.entity_id
_entity_poly.type
_entity_poly.pdbx_seq_one_letter_code
_entity_poly.pdbx_strand_id
1 'polypeptide(L)'
;MSRSLSAGQADELCVYSSPSPVNSDQGHAQDTNLYSELHLADDVFTPATALKYGKLLEKKWTTVTRLERKATLGLPLQVLELEKQSAVLESQLLRAEPVAKRPDPTFWIPSPQPKLQLESHTASVNCVAFHPVFSTLASGSDDCTIKIWDWELGELERTIKAHTQPVRDLDFGGPKGAVLLASCSSDLAVKLWDPTDSYSNIRTLNRHEHAVTSVRFLPCRESSKNLLVSANADQTIRVWDVATGYCVKTLLGHGDWVRFACPSEDGRFLLSSSSDRTARLWDIDAHDGSAAVLTLIGHENAVNTCAFAPPSSHQHLSSLAGAATAVPLSSSAEFFATGSRDKTIKLWDGKGRCVATLTGHGGWVNALVFHPGGKYIFSAADDKTLRFWDIAQNGQCVGILRGVHDGFITSLRWLPTVRNLPTQKRDGRDSLVAGSKDSHGVAHFRCVIATGSMDRKVKVFASE
;
A
#
# COMPACT_ATOMS: atom_id res chain seq x y z
N MET A 1 -6.74 19.66 41.55
CA MET A 1 -6.20 20.12 42.84
C MET A 1 -5.86 18.91 43.69
N SER A 2 -4.63 18.41 43.58
CA SER A 2 -4.10 17.32 44.40
C SER A 2 -3.00 17.90 45.27
N ARG A 3 -3.28 18.06 46.57
CA ARG A 3 -2.28 18.53 47.54
C ARG A 3 -1.29 17.40 47.78
N SER A 4 -0.04 17.59 47.37
CA SER A 4 1.09 16.75 47.75
C SER A 4 1.34 16.88 49.25
N LEU A 5 1.41 15.77 49.96
CA LEU A 5 1.83 15.72 51.37
C LEU A 5 3.29 16.24 51.47
N SER A 6 3.60 17.03 52.50
CA SER A 6 4.96 17.54 52.71
C SER A 6 5.86 16.46 53.30
N ALA A 7 7.18 16.57 53.07
CA ALA A 7 8.17 15.56 53.48
C ALA A 7 8.09 15.18 54.97
N GLY A 8 7.71 16.11 55.86
CA GLY A 8 7.53 15.82 57.28
C GLY A 8 6.37 14.86 57.60
N GLN A 9 5.30 14.86 56.79
CA GLN A 9 4.17 13.93 56.96
C GLN A 9 4.50 12.51 56.46
N ALA A 10 5.47 12.39 55.55
CA ALA A 10 5.98 11.11 55.08
C ALA A 10 6.91 10.45 56.12
N ASP A 11 7.72 11.26 56.83
CA ASP A 11 8.61 10.77 57.87
C ASP A 11 7.85 10.28 59.12
N GLU A 12 6.75 10.94 59.51
CA GLU A 12 5.88 10.47 60.59
C GLU A 12 5.24 9.10 60.30
N LEU A 13 4.87 8.82 59.04
CA LEU A 13 4.38 7.50 58.63
C LEU A 13 5.48 6.43 58.65
N CYS A 14 6.72 6.83 58.39
CA CYS A 14 7.86 5.91 58.39
C CYS A 14 8.21 5.44 59.82
N VAL A 15 8.05 6.30 60.83
CA VAL A 15 8.30 5.98 62.26
C VAL A 15 7.30 4.94 62.80
N TYR A 16 6.07 4.89 62.31
CA TYR A 16 5.09 3.86 62.69
C TYR A 16 5.31 2.50 62.03
N SER A 17 6.18 2.42 61.02
CA SER A 17 6.38 1.22 60.20
C SER A 17 7.65 0.41 60.52
N SER A 18 8.48 0.89 61.46
CA SER A 18 9.65 0.15 61.91
C SER A 18 9.29 -0.82 63.06
N PRO A 19 9.53 -2.13 62.91
CA PRO A 19 9.32 -3.08 64.00
C PRO A 19 10.44 -2.94 65.02
N SER A 20 10.13 -2.38 66.19
CA SER A 20 10.99 -2.48 67.37
C SER A 20 11.14 -3.96 67.79
N PRO A 21 12.31 -4.41 68.25
CA PRO A 21 12.49 -5.80 68.68
C PRO A 21 11.77 -5.98 70.01
N VAL A 22 10.60 -6.63 69.99
CA VAL A 22 9.88 -6.97 71.22
C VAL A 22 10.61 -8.14 71.88
N ASN A 23 11.30 -7.83 72.98
CA ASN A 23 11.83 -8.79 73.95
C ASN A 23 10.71 -9.75 74.42
N SER A 24 11.04 -11.03 74.47
CA SER A 24 10.13 -12.16 74.63
C SER A 24 9.56 -12.41 76.04
N ASP A 25 9.44 -11.41 76.92
CA ASP A 25 8.98 -11.63 78.31
C ASP A 25 7.86 -10.68 78.79
N GLN A 26 7.21 -9.91 77.90
CA GLN A 26 6.07 -9.04 78.26
C GLN A 26 4.78 -9.30 77.46
N GLY A 27 4.69 -10.40 76.71
CA GLY A 27 3.58 -10.68 75.78
C GLY A 27 2.29 -11.24 76.38
N HIS A 28 2.29 -11.79 77.60
CA HIS A 28 1.12 -12.54 78.09
C HIS A 28 0.03 -11.70 78.77
N ALA A 29 0.26 -10.41 79.04
CA ALA A 29 -0.71 -9.57 79.76
C ALA A 29 -1.55 -8.64 78.87
N GLN A 30 -1.12 -8.34 77.64
CA GLN A 30 -1.86 -7.46 76.72
C GLN A 30 -2.78 -8.22 75.74
N ASP A 31 -2.45 -9.46 75.41
CA ASP A 31 -3.24 -10.24 74.45
C ASP A 31 -4.62 -10.62 75.01
N THR A 32 -4.75 -10.92 76.31
CA THR A 32 -6.03 -11.29 76.94
C THR A 32 -7.04 -10.14 76.97
N ASN A 33 -6.59 -8.88 76.92
CA ASN A 33 -7.48 -7.72 76.87
C ASN A 33 -8.08 -7.49 75.47
N LEU A 34 -7.36 -7.81 74.39
CA LEU A 34 -7.89 -7.66 73.02
C LEU A 34 -8.92 -8.74 72.65
N TYR A 35 -8.80 -9.95 73.18
CA TYR A 35 -9.78 -11.02 72.94
C TYR A 35 -11.14 -10.73 73.60
N SER A 36 -11.13 -10.08 74.77
CA SER A 36 -12.36 -9.74 75.50
C SER A 36 -13.12 -8.53 74.92
N GLU A 37 -12.44 -7.59 74.25
CA GLU A 37 -13.07 -6.42 73.61
C GLU A 37 -13.77 -6.74 72.27
N LEU A 38 -13.40 -7.83 71.59
CA LEU A 38 -13.93 -8.18 70.26
C LEU A 38 -14.97 -9.32 70.25
N HIS A 39 -15.35 -9.85 71.41
CA HIS A 39 -16.32 -10.97 71.55
C HIS A 39 -16.05 -12.14 70.59
N LEU A 40 -14.78 -12.51 70.39
CA LEU A 40 -14.39 -13.68 69.60
C LEU A 40 -14.02 -14.81 70.55
N ALA A 41 -14.57 -16.01 70.32
CA ALA A 41 -14.26 -17.19 71.13
C ALA A 41 -12.79 -17.62 70.94
N ASP A 42 -12.15 -18.11 72.00
CA ASP A 42 -10.72 -18.46 72.07
C ASP A 42 -10.25 -19.54 71.06
N ASP A 43 -11.16 -20.13 70.27
CA ASP A 43 -10.87 -21.20 69.30
C ASP A 43 -10.89 -20.75 67.81
N VAL A 44 -11.00 -19.45 67.50
CA VAL A 44 -11.11 -18.97 66.11
C VAL A 44 -9.77 -18.97 65.35
N PHE A 45 -8.64 -18.87 66.05
CA PHE A 45 -7.29 -18.92 65.45
C PHE A 45 -6.57 -20.23 65.79
N THR A 46 -6.89 -21.28 65.04
CA THR A 46 -6.09 -22.51 65.10
C THR A 46 -4.72 -22.33 64.43
N PRO A 47 -3.66 -23.04 64.86
CA PRO A 47 -2.32 -22.94 64.26
C PRO A 47 -2.31 -23.20 62.74
N ALA A 48 -3.27 -24.00 62.25
CA ALA A 48 -3.44 -24.32 60.84
C ALA A 48 -3.95 -23.14 59.99
N THR A 49 -4.83 -22.28 60.53
CA THR A 49 -5.32 -21.09 59.80
C THR A 49 -4.24 -20.02 59.75
N ALA A 50 -3.48 -19.82 60.83
CA ALA A 50 -2.32 -18.93 60.86
C ALA A 50 -1.27 -19.29 59.80
N LEU A 51 -0.95 -20.59 59.63
CA LEU A 51 0.03 -21.05 58.65
C LEU A 51 -0.46 -20.92 57.19
N LYS A 52 -1.77 -21.07 56.95
CA LYS A 52 -2.39 -20.86 55.63
C LYS A 52 -2.39 -19.38 55.23
N TYR A 53 -2.76 -18.48 56.15
CA TYR A 53 -2.75 -17.04 55.89
C TYR A 53 -1.33 -16.47 55.85
N GLY A 54 -0.38 -17.02 56.61
CA GLY A 54 1.05 -16.67 56.53
C GLY A 54 1.63 -16.92 55.14
N LYS A 55 1.43 -18.12 54.58
CA LYS A 55 1.88 -18.44 53.21
C LYS A 55 1.21 -17.58 52.13
N LEU A 56 -0.04 -17.16 52.35
CA LEU A 56 -0.74 -16.27 51.43
C LEU A 56 -0.22 -14.82 51.54
N LEU A 57 0.06 -14.35 52.75
CA LEU A 57 0.68 -13.05 52.99
C LEU A 57 2.08 -12.98 52.37
N GLU A 58 2.91 -14.01 52.54
CA GLU A 58 4.24 -14.08 51.91
C GLU A 58 4.16 -14.01 50.39
N LYS A 59 3.22 -14.73 49.77
CA LYS A 59 2.98 -14.65 48.32
C LYS A 59 2.52 -13.26 47.88
N LYS A 60 1.59 -12.65 48.61
CA LYS A 60 1.14 -11.27 48.30
C LYS A 60 2.27 -10.27 48.50
N TRP A 61 3.04 -10.38 49.57
CA TRP A 61 4.18 -9.51 49.88
C TRP A 61 5.28 -9.61 48.82
N THR A 62 5.61 -10.81 48.35
CA THR A 62 6.59 -11.00 47.25
C THR A 62 6.07 -10.44 45.92
N THR A 63 4.77 -10.52 45.65
CA THR A 63 4.20 -9.85 44.46
C THR A 63 4.20 -8.33 44.58
N VAL A 64 3.89 -7.78 45.75
CA VAL A 64 3.90 -6.34 46.01
C VAL A 64 5.32 -5.80 45.90
N THR A 65 6.30 -6.41 46.57
CA THR A 65 7.72 -6.00 46.46
C THR A 65 8.26 -6.11 45.03
N ARG A 66 7.81 -7.09 44.24
CA ARG A 66 8.14 -7.17 42.81
C ARG A 66 7.51 -6.03 42.00
N LEU A 67 6.25 -5.71 42.25
CA LEU A 67 5.56 -4.60 41.59
C LEU A 67 6.17 -3.26 41.99
N GLU A 68 6.51 -3.08 43.27
CA GLU A 68 7.22 -1.92 43.78
C GLU A 68 8.58 -1.77 43.09
N ARG A 69 9.40 -2.82 43.02
CA ARG A 69 10.69 -2.77 42.28
C ARG A 69 10.49 -2.44 40.80
N LYS A 70 9.46 -2.99 40.15
CA LYS A 70 9.16 -2.68 38.74
C LYS A 70 8.74 -1.22 38.57
N ALA A 71 7.94 -0.69 39.50
CA ALA A 71 7.46 0.69 39.46
C ALA A 71 8.53 1.72 39.83
N THR A 72 9.39 1.43 40.82
CA THR A 72 10.41 2.36 41.32
C THR A 72 11.70 2.33 40.53
N LEU A 73 12.11 1.17 39.99
CA LEU A 73 13.37 1.04 39.26
C LEU A 73 13.17 0.75 37.76
N GLY A 74 12.23 -0.12 37.41
CA GLY A 74 12.04 -0.57 36.03
C GLY A 74 11.45 0.49 35.10
N LEU A 75 10.32 1.08 35.49
CA LEU A 75 9.63 2.08 34.66
C LEU A 75 10.46 3.36 34.45
N PRO A 76 11.09 3.96 35.48
CA PRO A 76 11.90 5.16 35.29
C PRO A 76 13.12 4.94 34.38
N LEU A 77 13.77 3.78 34.47
CA LEU A 77 14.87 3.43 33.56
C LEU A 77 14.40 3.32 32.10
N GLN A 78 13.22 2.76 31.87
CA GLN A 78 12.65 2.66 30.53
C GLN A 78 12.25 4.02 29.97
N VAL A 79 11.70 4.91 30.81
CA VAL A 79 11.40 6.30 30.43
C VAL A 79 12.67 7.05 30.09
N LEU A 80 13.73 6.93 30.91
CA LEU A 80 15.02 7.57 30.66
C LEU A 80 15.66 7.10 29.34
N GLU A 81 15.56 5.81 29.02
CA GLU A 81 16.06 5.28 27.74
C GLU A 81 15.27 5.83 26.55
N LEU A 82 13.95 5.94 26.68
CA LEU A 82 13.10 6.55 25.65
C LEU A 82 13.39 8.04 25.47
N GLU A 83 13.57 8.79 26.56
CA GLU A 83 13.95 10.21 26.53
C GLU A 83 15.30 10.39 25.82
N LYS A 84 16.29 9.54 26.13
CA LYS A 84 17.58 9.54 25.46
C LYS A 84 17.44 9.26 23.95
N GLN A 85 16.64 8.27 23.57
CA GLN A 85 16.37 7.97 22.15
C GLN A 85 15.69 9.16 21.45
N SER A 86 14.74 9.82 22.11
CA SER A 86 14.06 11.01 21.57
C SER A 86 15.03 12.18 21.38
N ALA A 87 15.92 12.46 22.34
CA ALA A 87 16.92 13.51 22.22
C ALA A 87 17.94 13.24 21.11
N VAL A 88 18.32 11.98 20.90
CA VAL A 88 19.17 11.57 19.77
C VAL A 88 18.46 11.84 18.45
N LEU A 89 17.19 11.45 18.31
CA LEU A 89 16.41 11.71 17.10
C LEU A 89 16.23 13.21 16.84
N GLU A 90 15.95 14.02 17.87
CA GLU A 90 15.86 15.48 17.75
C GLU A 90 17.20 16.10 17.33
N SER A 91 18.32 15.62 17.88
CA SER A 91 19.65 16.10 17.48
C SER A 91 19.99 15.71 16.03
N GLN A 92 19.54 14.55 15.57
CA GLN A 92 19.69 14.12 14.17
C GLN A 92 18.84 14.97 13.24
N LEU A 93 17.62 15.34 13.65
CA LEU A 93 16.72 16.21 12.91
C LEU A 93 17.28 17.65 12.80
N LEU A 94 17.89 18.16 13.86
CA LEU A 94 18.53 19.49 13.88
C LEU A 94 19.83 19.54 13.09
N ARG A 95 20.55 18.41 13.02
CA ARG A 95 21.79 18.26 12.24
C ARG A 95 21.52 17.98 10.77
N ALA A 96 20.32 17.52 10.43
CA ALA A 96 19.89 17.45 9.04
C ALA A 96 19.86 18.86 8.47
N GLU A 97 20.63 19.08 7.40
CA GLU A 97 20.63 20.34 6.66
C GLU A 97 19.21 20.70 6.21
N PRO A 98 18.88 21.99 6.02
CA PRO A 98 17.59 22.37 5.47
C PRO A 98 17.43 21.66 4.13
N VAL A 99 16.48 20.73 4.06
CA VAL A 99 16.16 19.92 2.88
C VAL A 99 16.28 20.81 1.65
N ALA A 100 17.26 20.52 0.79
CA ALA A 100 17.43 21.19 -0.49
C ALA A 100 16.03 21.28 -1.11
N LYS A 101 15.58 22.51 -1.43
CA LYS A 101 14.21 22.83 -1.89
C LYS A 101 13.57 21.60 -2.52
N ARG A 102 12.64 20.96 -1.79
CA ARG A 102 11.99 19.73 -2.27
C ARG A 102 11.55 20.00 -3.71
N PRO A 103 12.05 19.23 -4.70
CA PRO A 103 11.64 19.44 -6.07
C PRO A 103 10.13 19.31 -6.11
N ASP A 104 9.48 20.23 -6.82
CA ASP A 104 8.03 20.25 -6.95
C ASP A 104 7.54 18.84 -7.32
N PRO A 105 6.57 18.26 -6.58
CA PRO A 105 6.18 16.86 -6.76
C PRO A 105 5.65 16.62 -8.18
N THR A 106 5.11 17.65 -8.83
CA THR A 106 4.67 17.63 -10.24
C THR A 106 5.78 17.33 -11.24
N PHE A 107 7.03 17.63 -10.89
CA PHE A 107 8.20 17.45 -11.75
C PHE A 107 9.17 16.38 -11.22
N TRP A 108 8.75 15.57 -10.26
CA TRP A 108 9.63 14.59 -9.64
C TRP A 108 10.12 13.53 -10.63
N ILE A 109 11.42 13.26 -10.57
CA ILE A 109 12.09 12.19 -11.31
C ILE A 109 12.85 11.33 -10.29
N PRO A 110 12.74 9.99 -10.35
CA PRO A 110 13.47 9.09 -9.46
C PRO A 110 14.98 9.30 -9.53
N SER A 111 15.64 9.27 -8.38
CA SER A 111 17.08 9.21 -8.27
C SER A 111 17.62 7.86 -8.78
N PRO A 112 18.90 7.77 -9.20
CA PRO A 112 19.49 6.52 -9.68
C PRO A 112 19.61 5.46 -8.58
N GLN A 113 19.72 5.86 -7.31
CA GLN A 113 19.80 4.93 -6.19
C GLN A 113 18.40 4.68 -5.62
N PRO A 114 17.96 3.41 -5.51
CA PRO A 114 16.70 3.09 -4.86
C PRO A 114 16.79 3.43 -3.37
N LYS A 115 15.67 3.89 -2.80
CA LYS A 115 15.58 4.14 -1.35
C LYS A 115 15.61 2.83 -0.58
N LEU A 116 14.90 1.82 -1.09
CA LEU A 116 14.84 0.49 -0.49
C LEU A 116 15.04 -0.58 -1.55
N GLN A 117 15.70 -1.66 -1.14
CA GLN A 117 15.92 -2.86 -1.92
C GLN A 117 15.44 -4.07 -1.11
N LEU A 118 14.34 -4.67 -1.57
CA LEU A 118 13.63 -5.74 -0.89
C LEU A 118 13.99 -7.07 -1.55
N GLU A 119 14.66 -7.94 -0.79
CA GLU A 119 15.17 -9.23 -1.27
C GLU A 119 14.63 -10.37 -0.40
N SER A 120 13.64 -11.11 -0.90
CA SER A 120 13.24 -12.38 -0.27
C SER A 120 12.53 -13.37 -1.19
N HIS A 121 12.23 -13.00 -2.44
CA HIS A 121 11.71 -13.92 -3.43
C HIS A 121 12.80 -14.91 -3.89
N THR A 122 12.41 -16.15 -4.15
CA THR A 122 13.35 -17.18 -4.62
C THR A 122 13.49 -17.18 -6.14
N ALA A 123 12.50 -16.62 -6.85
CA ALA A 123 12.44 -16.50 -8.31
C ALA A 123 12.07 -15.07 -8.76
N SER A 124 11.97 -14.86 -10.07
CA SER A 124 11.69 -13.57 -10.72
C SER A 124 10.44 -12.92 -10.15
N VAL A 125 10.48 -11.61 -9.90
CA VAL A 125 9.29 -10.83 -9.55
C VAL A 125 8.59 -10.45 -10.86
N ASN A 126 7.30 -10.72 -10.98
CA ASN A 126 6.52 -10.41 -12.18
C ASN A 126 5.71 -9.13 -12.04
N CYS A 127 5.22 -8.85 -10.83
CA CYS A 127 4.26 -7.78 -10.59
C CYS A 127 4.42 -7.18 -9.20
N VAL A 128 3.98 -5.93 -9.08
CA VAL A 128 4.01 -5.15 -7.86
C VAL A 128 2.74 -4.30 -7.78
N ALA A 129 2.12 -4.24 -6.60
CA ALA A 129 0.92 -3.46 -6.35
C ALA A 129 1.02 -2.72 -5.01
N PHE A 130 0.66 -1.44 -5.01
CA PHE A 130 0.57 -0.64 -3.78
C PHE A 130 -0.83 -0.73 -3.20
N HIS A 131 -0.91 -0.78 -1.87
CA HIS A 131 -2.17 -0.57 -1.18
C HIS A 131 -2.56 0.92 -1.24
N PRO A 132 -3.84 1.27 -1.48
CA PRO A 132 -4.25 2.66 -1.68
C PRO A 132 -4.28 3.52 -0.41
N VAL A 133 -4.32 2.91 0.78
CA VAL A 133 -4.43 3.62 2.08
C VAL A 133 -3.19 3.41 2.96
N PHE A 134 -2.84 2.16 3.27
CA PHE A 134 -1.66 1.79 4.07
C PHE A 134 -0.34 1.82 3.31
N SER A 135 0.78 1.91 4.03
CA SER A 135 2.17 1.85 3.53
C SER A 135 2.60 0.44 3.07
N THR A 136 1.67 -0.36 2.59
CA THR A 136 1.92 -1.75 2.20
C THR A 136 2.10 -1.92 0.70
N LEU A 137 3.03 -2.80 0.33
CA LEU A 137 3.38 -3.16 -1.03
C LEU A 137 3.26 -4.68 -1.17
N ALA A 138 2.53 -5.14 -2.19
CA ALA A 138 2.48 -6.54 -2.56
C ALA A 138 3.37 -6.81 -3.78
N SER A 139 4.12 -7.90 -3.75
CA SER A 139 4.89 -8.39 -4.89
C SER A 139 4.56 -9.85 -5.20
N GLY A 140 4.42 -10.16 -6.47
CA GLY A 140 4.09 -11.50 -6.97
C GLY A 140 5.22 -12.05 -7.82
N SER A 141 5.54 -13.32 -7.64
CA SER A 141 6.73 -13.95 -8.25
C SER A 141 6.42 -15.28 -8.93
N ASP A 142 7.37 -15.72 -9.75
CA ASP A 142 7.45 -17.07 -10.30
C ASP A 142 7.62 -18.15 -9.23
N ASP A 143 7.96 -17.79 -7.99
CA ASP A 143 8.01 -18.71 -6.85
C ASP A 143 6.62 -19.14 -6.33
N CYS A 144 5.56 -18.72 -7.03
CA CYS A 144 4.15 -18.97 -6.72
C CYS A 144 3.65 -18.32 -5.42
N THR A 145 4.47 -17.43 -4.83
CA THR A 145 4.13 -16.69 -3.61
C THR A 145 3.81 -15.23 -3.90
N ILE A 146 3.03 -14.66 -2.98
CA ILE A 146 2.86 -13.21 -2.87
C ILE A 146 3.52 -12.78 -1.58
N LYS A 147 4.32 -11.72 -1.62
CA LYS A 147 4.95 -11.14 -0.44
C LYS A 147 4.41 -9.76 -0.19
N ILE A 148 4.16 -9.47 1.08
CA ILE A 148 3.66 -8.20 1.56
C ILE A 148 4.77 -7.52 2.34
N TRP A 149 5.04 -6.28 1.98
CA TRP A 149 6.14 -5.48 2.49
C TRP A 149 5.60 -4.16 3.03
N ASP A 150 6.23 -3.64 4.08
CA ASP A 150 6.12 -2.23 4.41
C ASP A 150 7.15 -1.46 3.56
N TRP A 151 6.69 -0.60 2.67
CA TRP A 151 7.60 0.17 1.80
C TRP A 151 8.18 1.42 2.48
N GLU A 152 7.73 1.80 3.67
CA GLU A 152 8.34 2.88 4.45
C GLU A 152 9.52 2.35 5.28
N LEU A 153 9.35 1.19 5.92
CA LEU A 153 10.38 0.55 6.76
C LEU A 153 11.28 -0.43 5.99
N GLY A 154 10.79 -1.00 4.88
CA GLY A 154 11.51 -2.01 4.10
C GLY A 154 11.45 -3.42 4.70
N GLU A 155 10.49 -3.68 5.59
CA GLU A 155 10.34 -4.97 6.26
C GLU A 155 9.39 -5.91 5.52
N LEU A 156 9.69 -7.21 5.55
CA LEU A 156 8.78 -8.24 5.06
C LEU A 156 7.73 -8.52 6.13
N GLU A 157 6.51 -8.06 5.92
CA GLU A 157 5.40 -8.35 6.83
C GLU A 157 5.00 -9.82 6.73
N ARG A 158 4.71 -10.29 5.51
CA ARG A 158 4.14 -11.64 5.29
C ARG A 158 4.52 -12.26 3.96
N THR A 159 4.51 -13.59 3.95
CA THR A 159 4.61 -14.42 2.74
C THR A 159 3.36 -15.29 2.62
N ILE A 160 2.62 -15.11 1.53
CA ILE A 160 1.37 -15.81 1.20
C ILE A 160 1.69 -16.88 0.16
N LYS A 161 1.39 -18.14 0.47
CA LYS A 161 1.42 -19.24 -0.50
C LYS A 161 0.18 -19.13 -1.39
N ALA A 162 0.32 -18.40 -2.48
CA ALA A 162 -0.82 -17.92 -3.24
C ALA A 162 -1.36 -18.95 -4.24
N HIS A 163 -0.49 -19.48 -5.10
CA HIS A 163 -0.88 -20.28 -6.28
C HIS A 163 -0.02 -21.53 -6.43
N THR A 164 -0.42 -22.44 -7.32
CA THR A 164 0.38 -23.64 -7.67
C THR A 164 1.35 -23.38 -8.82
N GLN A 165 1.14 -22.29 -9.56
CA GLN A 165 1.95 -21.81 -10.66
C GLN A 165 2.30 -20.33 -10.44
N PRO A 166 3.25 -19.78 -11.21
CA PRO A 166 3.67 -18.40 -11.09
C PRO A 166 2.57 -17.35 -11.04
N VAL A 167 2.72 -16.40 -10.12
CA VAL A 167 1.85 -15.22 -10.01
C VAL A 167 2.23 -14.23 -11.09
N ARG A 168 1.28 -13.87 -11.96
CA ARG A 168 1.52 -13.04 -13.14
C ARG A 168 1.23 -11.56 -12.88
N ASP A 169 0.16 -11.26 -12.13
CA ASP A 169 -0.24 -9.89 -11.82
C ASP A 169 -0.95 -9.81 -10.46
N LEU A 170 -0.92 -8.61 -9.89
CA LEU A 170 -1.53 -8.25 -8.61
C LEU A 170 -2.17 -6.88 -8.72
N ASP A 171 -3.28 -6.69 -8.02
CA ASP A 171 -3.89 -5.37 -7.88
C ASP A 171 -4.60 -5.25 -6.52
N PHE A 172 -4.56 -4.05 -5.94
CA PHE A 172 -5.35 -3.72 -4.76
C PHE A 172 -6.54 -2.87 -5.18
N GLY A 173 -7.71 -3.23 -4.69
CA GLY A 173 -8.95 -2.52 -4.98
C GLY A 173 -10.14 -3.22 -4.35
N GLY A 174 -11.35 -2.78 -4.67
CA GLY A 174 -12.57 -3.35 -4.10
C GLY A 174 -13.59 -2.29 -3.68
N PRO A 175 -14.66 -2.71 -2.99
CA PRO A 175 -15.67 -1.79 -2.49
C PRO A 175 -15.09 -0.70 -1.61
N LYS A 176 -15.72 0.47 -1.63
CA LYS A 176 -15.39 1.58 -0.71
C LYS A 176 -15.47 1.07 0.74
N GLY A 177 -14.31 0.99 1.41
CA GLY A 177 -14.19 0.55 2.80
C GLY A 177 -13.65 -0.87 3.00
N ALA A 178 -13.57 -1.70 1.96
CA ALA A 178 -12.96 -3.02 2.02
C ALA A 178 -12.00 -3.21 0.84
N VAL A 179 -10.72 -2.90 1.07
CA VAL A 179 -9.68 -3.12 0.08
C VAL A 179 -9.35 -4.60 0.08
N LEU A 180 -9.46 -5.22 -1.09
CA LEU A 180 -9.07 -6.60 -1.36
C LEU A 180 -7.79 -6.61 -2.20
N LEU A 181 -7.06 -7.71 -2.10
CA LEU A 181 -5.97 -8.02 -3.02
C LEU A 181 -6.44 -9.07 -4.01
N ALA A 182 -6.31 -8.79 -5.30
CA ALA A 182 -6.52 -9.77 -6.36
C ALA A 182 -5.17 -10.26 -6.88
N SER A 183 -5.05 -11.57 -7.08
CA SER A 183 -3.90 -12.19 -7.73
C SER A 183 -4.32 -13.07 -8.89
N CYS A 184 -3.52 -13.08 -9.94
CA CYS A 184 -3.70 -13.99 -11.06
C CYS A 184 -2.46 -14.83 -11.30
N SER A 185 -2.68 -16.04 -11.80
CA SER A 185 -1.60 -17.00 -12.02
C SER A 185 -1.80 -17.79 -13.31
N SER A 186 -0.74 -18.47 -13.69
CA SER A 186 -0.75 -19.45 -14.78
C SER A 186 -1.44 -20.76 -14.41
N ASP A 187 -1.92 -20.91 -13.17
CA ASP A 187 -2.78 -22.01 -12.71
C ASP A 187 -4.25 -21.86 -13.11
N LEU A 188 -4.55 -20.91 -14.01
CA LEU A 188 -5.89 -20.59 -14.52
C LEU A 188 -6.81 -19.93 -13.48
N ALA A 189 -6.33 -19.66 -12.27
CA ALA A 189 -7.14 -19.09 -11.21
C ALA A 189 -6.85 -17.60 -11.00
N VAL A 190 -7.91 -16.87 -10.68
CA VAL A 190 -7.80 -15.55 -10.02
C VAL A 190 -8.25 -15.71 -8.58
N LYS A 191 -7.41 -15.32 -7.63
CA LYS A 191 -7.69 -15.42 -6.20
C LYS A 191 -7.90 -14.04 -5.59
N LEU A 192 -8.85 -13.97 -4.67
CA LEU A 192 -9.13 -12.78 -3.86
C LEU A 192 -8.71 -13.03 -2.42
N TRP A 193 -7.99 -12.07 -1.85
CA TRP A 193 -7.44 -12.13 -0.51
C TRP A 193 -7.93 -10.95 0.31
N ASP A 194 -8.25 -11.20 1.59
CA ASP A 194 -8.65 -10.16 2.53
C ASP A 194 -7.45 -9.66 3.35
N PRO A 195 -6.95 -8.43 3.16
CA PRO A 195 -5.89 -7.87 3.98
C PRO A 195 -6.26 -7.81 5.47
N THR A 196 -7.55 -7.63 5.81
CA THR A 196 -8.04 -7.52 7.19
C THR A 196 -8.06 -8.86 7.91
N ASP A 197 -8.49 -9.92 7.21
CA ASP A 197 -8.48 -11.29 7.72
C ASP A 197 -7.18 -12.01 7.34
N SER A 198 -6.06 -11.41 7.70
CA SER A 198 -4.75 -12.04 7.61
C SER A 198 -4.28 -12.48 6.19
N TYR A 199 -4.82 -11.88 5.12
CA TYR A 199 -4.71 -12.37 3.73
C TYR A 199 -5.22 -13.81 3.57
N SER A 200 -6.34 -14.14 4.19
CA SER A 200 -7.06 -15.38 3.91
C SER A 200 -7.63 -15.36 2.49
N ASN A 201 -7.66 -16.54 1.83
CA ASN A 201 -8.30 -16.64 0.51
C ASN A 201 -9.80 -16.59 0.70
N ILE A 202 -10.42 -15.48 0.31
CA ILE A 202 -11.88 -15.35 0.33
C ILE A 202 -12.44 -16.22 -0.77
N ARG A 203 -11.88 -16.10 -1.98
CA ARG A 203 -12.39 -16.76 -3.18
C ARG A 203 -11.33 -17.10 -4.21
N THR A 204 -11.70 -18.10 -5.01
CA THR A 204 -10.96 -18.56 -6.18
C THR A 204 -11.91 -18.58 -7.38
N LEU A 205 -11.64 -17.74 -8.38
CA LEU A 205 -12.40 -17.58 -9.61
C LEU A 205 -11.82 -18.51 -10.68
N ASN A 206 -12.51 -19.64 -10.88
CA ASN A 206 -12.09 -20.69 -11.81
C ASN A 206 -13.08 -20.77 -12.98
N ARG A 207 -12.77 -20.09 -14.09
CA ARG A 207 -13.37 -20.35 -15.42
C ARG A 207 -12.45 -20.07 -16.60
N HIS A 208 -11.19 -19.74 -16.34
CA HIS A 208 -10.23 -19.51 -17.40
C HIS A 208 -9.72 -20.84 -17.97
N GLU A 209 -9.54 -20.91 -19.29
CA GLU A 209 -9.04 -22.12 -19.97
C GLU A 209 -7.52 -22.10 -20.13
N HIS A 210 -6.93 -20.90 -20.11
CA HIS A 210 -5.49 -20.67 -20.17
C HIS A 210 -4.98 -19.72 -19.06
N ALA A 211 -3.66 -19.51 -19.04
CA ALA A 211 -2.96 -18.72 -18.05
C ALA A 211 -3.48 -17.27 -18.01
N VAL A 212 -3.81 -16.80 -16.80
CA VAL A 212 -4.28 -15.43 -16.59
C VAL A 212 -3.07 -14.51 -16.48
N THR A 213 -3.01 -13.53 -17.38
CA THR A 213 -1.83 -12.66 -17.56
C THR A 213 -1.91 -11.38 -16.74
N SER A 214 -3.11 -10.83 -16.57
CA SER A 214 -3.33 -9.57 -15.84
C SER A 214 -4.66 -9.55 -15.10
N VAL A 215 -4.69 -8.82 -13.98
CA VAL A 215 -5.89 -8.62 -13.17
C VAL A 215 -5.96 -7.17 -12.67
N ARG A 216 -7.13 -6.53 -12.80
CA ARG A 216 -7.36 -5.16 -12.34
C ARG A 216 -8.76 -4.97 -11.75
N PHE A 217 -8.85 -4.21 -10.67
CA PHE A 217 -10.14 -3.74 -10.15
C PHE A 217 -10.65 -2.56 -10.97
N LEU A 218 -11.96 -2.54 -11.24
CA LEU A 218 -12.60 -1.38 -11.85
C LEU A 218 -12.92 -0.32 -10.78
N PRO A 219 -12.45 0.92 -10.95
CA PRO A 219 -12.81 2.00 -10.04
C PRO A 219 -14.31 2.27 -10.15
N CYS A 220 -15.02 2.18 -9.02
CA CYS A 220 -16.49 2.22 -9.01
C CYS A 220 -17.04 3.65 -9.11
N ARG A 221 -17.91 3.89 -10.10
CA ARG A 221 -18.74 5.10 -10.26
C ARG A 221 -20.00 5.09 -9.37
N GLU A 222 -20.52 3.91 -9.07
CA GLU A 222 -21.78 3.70 -8.33
C GLU A 222 -21.61 2.54 -7.32
N SER A 223 -22.20 2.67 -6.14
CA SER A 223 -21.93 1.84 -4.95
C SER A 223 -22.30 0.36 -5.05
N SER A 224 -22.89 -0.09 -6.16
CA SER A 224 -23.54 -1.41 -6.25
C SER A 224 -22.73 -2.47 -7.02
N LYS A 225 -21.77 -2.09 -7.88
CA LYS A 225 -21.05 -3.06 -8.73
C LYS A 225 -19.54 -2.97 -8.54
N ASN A 226 -19.00 -3.85 -7.69
CA ASN A 226 -17.56 -4.04 -7.57
C ASN A 226 -17.12 -5.05 -8.63
N LEU A 227 -16.52 -4.55 -9.71
CA LEU A 227 -16.11 -5.40 -10.82
C LEU A 227 -14.59 -5.60 -10.83
N LEU A 228 -14.18 -6.80 -11.25
CA LEU A 228 -12.79 -7.18 -11.46
C LEU A 228 -12.63 -7.63 -12.91
N VAL A 229 -11.56 -7.21 -13.56
CA VAL A 229 -11.23 -7.62 -14.92
C VAL A 229 -10.02 -8.53 -14.87
N SER A 230 -10.08 -9.64 -15.61
CA SER A 230 -8.94 -10.50 -15.86
C SER A 230 -8.70 -10.68 -17.36
N ALA A 231 -7.44 -10.56 -17.75
CA ALA A 231 -6.96 -10.80 -19.10
C ALA A 231 -6.32 -12.18 -19.19
N ASN A 232 -6.55 -12.88 -20.30
CA ASN A 232 -6.14 -14.28 -20.44
C ASN A 232 -5.43 -14.54 -21.77
N ALA A 233 -4.55 -15.54 -21.76
CA ALA A 233 -3.93 -16.10 -22.95
C ALA A 233 -4.93 -16.85 -23.87
N ASP A 234 -6.13 -17.20 -23.40
CA ASP A 234 -7.23 -17.71 -24.26
C ASP A 234 -7.88 -16.66 -25.17
N GLN A 235 -7.24 -15.48 -25.33
CA GLN A 235 -7.72 -14.36 -26.15
C GLN A 235 -8.96 -13.64 -25.57
N THR A 236 -9.44 -14.08 -24.40
CA THR A 236 -10.61 -13.49 -23.75
C THR A 236 -10.22 -12.54 -22.63
N ILE A 237 -11.11 -11.59 -22.38
CA ILE A 237 -11.09 -10.77 -21.17
C ILE A 237 -12.38 -11.04 -20.42
N ARG A 238 -12.29 -11.36 -19.13
CA ARG A 238 -13.47 -11.66 -18.31
C ARG A 238 -13.68 -10.57 -17.28
N VAL A 239 -14.93 -10.17 -17.12
CA VAL A 239 -15.38 -9.25 -16.09
C VAL A 239 -16.13 -10.06 -15.05
N TRP A 240 -15.73 -9.91 -13.80
CA TRP A 240 -16.21 -10.65 -12.64
C TRP A 240 -16.85 -9.69 -11.66
N ASP A 241 -17.91 -10.15 -11.02
CA ASP A 241 -18.42 -9.48 -9.84
C ASP A 241 -17.62 -9.96 -8.61
N VAL A 242 -17.02 -9.02 -7.89
CA VAL A 242 -16.20 -9.29 -6.70
C VAL A 242 -17.06 -9.79 -5.54
N ALA A 243 -18.35 -9.41 -5.47
CA ALA A 243 -19.27 -9.77 -4.40
C ALA A 243 -19.94 -11.13 -4.60
N THR A 244 -20.20 -11.54 -5.85
CA THR A 244 -20.77 -12.88 -6.16
C THR A 244 -19.80 -13.87 -6.79
N GLY A 245 -18.66 -13.44 -7.32
CA GLY A 245 -17.64 -14.30 -7.92
C GLY A 245 -18.05 -14.87 -9.27
N TYR A 246 -19.19 -14.42 -9.80
CA TYR A 246 -19.66 -14.82 -11.11
C TYR A 246 -19.01 -14.00 -12.21
N CYS A 247 -18.77 -14.65 -13.34
CA CYS A 247 -18.36 -13.99 -14.57
C CYS A 247 -19.59 -13.29 -15.16
N VAL A 248 -19.58 -11.96 -15.17
CA VAL A 248 -20.67 -11.10 -15.63
C VAL A 248 -20.62 -10.96 -17.15
N LYS A 249 -19.43 -10.74 -17.71
CA LYS A 249 -19.21 -10.56 -19.14
C LYS A 249 -17.90 -11.22 -19.58
N THR A 250 -17.91 -11.73 -20.81
CA THR A 250 -16.70 -12.19 -21.52
C THR A 250 -16.55 -11.34 -22.77
N LEU A 251 -15.45 -10.61 -22.88
CA LEU A 251 -15.13 -9.78 -24.03
C LEU A 251 -14.27 -10.61 -24.99
N LEU A 252 -14.76 -10.74 -26.22
CA LEU A 252 -14.13 -11.48 -27.30
C LEU A 252 -13.76 -10.50 -28.42
N GLY A 253 -12.57 -10.69 -29.01
CA GLY A 253 -12.19 -9.94 -30.20
C GLY A 253 -10.71 -9.97 -30.53
N HIS A 254 -9.83 -10.12 -29.53
CA HIS A 254 -8.39 -10.29 -29.80
C HIS A 254 -8.13 -11.58 -30.56
N GLY A 255 -7.12 -11.57 -31.44
CA GLY A 255 -6.74 -12.72 -32.25
C GLY A 255 -5.66 -13.60 -31.61
N ASP A 256 -5.10 -13.17 -30.49
CA ASP A 256 -4.02 -13.85 -29.76
C ASP A 256 -4.00 -13.41 -28.28
N TRP A 257 -3.05 -13.94 -27.49
CA TRP A 257 -2.95 -13.79 -26.05
C TRP A 257 -3.10 -12.35 -25.60
N VAL A 258 -4.05 -12.09 -24.71
CA VAL A 258 -4.17 -10.78 -24.06
C VAL A 258 -3.11 -10.71 -22.97
N ARG A 259 -2.23 -9.71 -23.05
CA ARG A 259 -1.07 -9.56 -22.17
C ARG A 259 -1.35 -8.68 -20.97
N PHE A 260 -2.17 -7.65 -21.15
CA PHE A 260 -2.49 -6.71 -20.10
C PHE A 260 -3.87 -6.11 -20.33
N ALA A 261 -4.52 -5.73 -19.23
CA ALA A 261 -5.72 -4.91 -19.26
C ALA A 261 -5.56 -3.78 -18.22
N CYS A 262 -5.97 -2.58 -18.58
CA CYS A 262 -5.95 -1.40 -17.74
C CYS A 262 -7.34 -0.78 -17.76
N PRO A 263 -7.97 -0.49 -16.62
CA PRO A 263 -9.23 0.25 -16.57
C PRO A 263 -9.00 1.76 -16.62
N SER A 264 -9.98 2.48 -17.14
CA SER A 264 -10.04 3.95 -17.06
C SER A 264 -10.35 4.42 -15.63
N GLU A 265 -9.98 5.66 -15.29
CA GLU A 265 -10.23 6.24 -13.96
C GLU A 265 -11.74 6.29 -13.60
N ASP A 266 -12.59 6.43 -14.61
CA ASP A 266 -14.06 6.45 -14.44
C ASP A 266 -14.68 5.05 -14.39
N GLY A 267 -13.92 4.00 -14.69
CA GLY A 267 -14.36 2.61 -14.69
C GLY A 267 -15.26 2.20 -15.86
N ARG A 268 -15.58 3.11 -16.78
CA ARG A 268 -16.42 2.84 -17.95
C ARG A 268 -15.68 2.08 -19.05
N PHE A 269 -14.46 2.53 -19.34
CA PHE A 269 -13.65 1.97 -20.42
C PHE A 269 -12.56 1.04 -19.88
N LEU A 270 -12.20 0.05 -20.69
CA LEU A 270 -11.06 -0.82 -20.50
C LEU A 270 -10.15 -0.74 -21.72
N LEU A 271 -8.85 -0.64 -21.51
CA LEU A 271 -7.84 -0.76 -22.54
C LEU A 271 -7.14 -2.10 -22.39
N SER A 272 -7.03 -2.87 -23.45
CA SER A 272 -6.31 -4.14 -23.48
C SER A 272 -5.17 -4.12 -24.49
N SER A 273 -4.13 -4.88 -24.21
CA SER A 273 -3.00 -5.11 -25.13
C SER A 273 -2.80 -6.59 -25.37
N SER A 274 -2.53 -6.98 -26.62
CA SER A 274 -2.40 -8.38 -27.02
C SER A 274 -1.14 -8.66 -27.84
N SER A 275 -0.78 -9.95 -27.88
CA SER A 275 0.22 -10.51 -28.78
C SER A 275 -0.17 -10.39 -30.26
N ASP A 276 -1.45 -10.12 -30.57
CA ASP A 276 -1.94 -9.87 -31.94
C ASP A 276 -1.44 -8.53 -32.54
N ARG A 277 -0.57 -7.80 -31.82
CA ARG A 277 0.03 -6.51 -32.17
C ARG A 277 -0.96 -5.34 -32.12
N THR A 278 -2.15 -5.58 -31.58
CA THR A 278 -3.18 -4.55 -31.38
C THR A 278 -3.40 -4.25 -29.91
N ALA A 279 -3.84 -3.03 -29.65
CA ALA A 279 -4.50 -2.68 -28.40
C ALA A 279 -5.96 -2.32 -28.69
N ARG A 280 -6.87 -2.64 -27.77
CA ARG A 280 -8.31 -2.41 -27.97
C ARG A 280 -8.91 -1.66 -26.80
N LEU A 281 -9.78 -0.70 -27.11
CA LEU A 281 -10.62 0.00 -26.14
C LEU A 281 -11.98 -0.67 -26.10
N TRP A 282 -12.45 -0.96 -24.90
CA TRP A 282 -13.74 -1.60 -24.66
C TRP A 282 -14.62 -0.70 -23.81
N ASP A 283 -15.91 -0.62 -24.14
CA ASP A 283 -16.92 -0.02 -23.26
C ASP A 283 -17.57 -1.15 -22.45
N ILE A 284 -17.37 -1.14 -21.13
CA ILE A 284 -17.86 -2.19 -20.23
C ILE A 284 -19.38 -2.10 -20.10
N ASP A 285 -19.95 -0.91 -20.23
CA ASP A 285 -21.38 -0.66 -20.11
C ASP A 285 -22.13 -0.90 -21.42
N ALA A 286 -21.45 -1.17 -22.54
CA ALA A 286 -22.12 -1.55 -23.79
C ALA A 286 -22.89 -2.88 -23.64
N HIS A 287 -24.14 -2.91 -24.10
CA HIS A 287 -25.04 -4.07 -23.97
C HIS A 287 -25.05 -4.97 -25.23
N ASP A 288 -24.49 -4.51 -26.36
CA ASP A 288 -24.73 -5.10 -27.69
C ASP A 288 -23.69 -6.14 -28.16
N GLY A 289 -22.93 -6.76 -27.25
CA GLY A 289 -22.00 -7.86 -27.59
C GLY A 289 -20.75 -7.47 -28.39
N SER A 290 -20.77 -6.35 -29.13
CA SER A 290 -19.60 -5.67 -29.72
C SER A 290 -18.99 -4.71 -28.68
N ALA A 291 -18.28 -5.26 -27.70
CA ALA A 291 -17.73 -4.44 -26.63
C ALA A 291 -16.50 -3.61 -27.06
N ALA A 292 -15.84 -3.93 -28.18
CA ALA A 292 -14.68 -3.19 -28.67
C ALA A 292 -15.11 -1.93 -29.42
N VAL A 293 -14.80 -0.76 -28.86
CA VAL A 293 -15.08 0.56 -29.44
C VAL A 293 -14.00 0.95 -30.45
N LEU A 294 -12.74 0.63 -30.15
CA LEU A 294 -11.60 1.07 -30.94
C LEU A 294 -10.53 -0.01 -30.99
N THR A 295 -9.92 -0.20 -32.17
CA THR A 295 -8.72 -1.04 -32.34
C THR A 295 -7.55 -0.17 -32.76
N LEU A 296 -6.50 -0.16 -31.95
CA LEU A 296 -5.26 0.56 -32.17
C LEU A 296 -4.29 -0.36 -32.93
N ILE A 297 -4.04 -0.04 -34.19
CA ILE A 297 -3.16 -0.78 -35.09
C ILE A 297 -1.97 0.10 -35.44
N GLY A 298 -0.76 -0.40 -35.24
CA GLY A 298 0.46 0.30 -35.63
C GLY A 298 1.75 -0.18 -34.98
N HIS A 299 1.68 -1.10 -34.01
CA HIS A 299 2.86 -1.79 -33.50
C HIS A 299 3.32 -2.90 -34.45
N GLU A 300 4.64 -3.13 -34.52
CA GLU A 300 5.22 -4.16 -35.39
C GLU A 300 5.28 -5.54 -34.71
N ASN A 301 5.16 -5.56 -33.38
CA ASN A 301 5.26 -6.74 -32.55
C ASN A 301 4.24 -6.71 -31.38
N ALA A 302 4.18 -7.79 -30.61
CA ALA A 302 3.26 -7.99 -29.49
C ALA A 302 3.28 -6.81 -28.50
N VAL A 303 2.09 -6.33 -28.14
CA VAL A 303 1.91 -5.25 -27.18
C VAL A 303 1.84 -5.84 -25.79
N ASN A 304 2.82 -5.50 -24.95
CA ASN A 304 2.96 -6.08 -23.60
C ASN A 304 2.15 -5.30 -22.56
N THR A 305 2.07 -3.98 -22.70
CA THR A 305 1.51 -3.10 -21.66
C THR A 305 0.73 -1.94 -22.27
N CYS A 306 -0.23 -1.44 -21.52
CA CYS A 306 -1.04 -0.29 -21.89
C CYS A 306 -1.44 0.51 -20.65
N ALA A 307 -1.63 1.83 -20.83
CA ALA A 307 -2.07 2.73 -19.77
C ALA A 307 -2.93 3.87 -20.32
N PHE A 308 -3.95 4.28 -19.55
CA PHE A 308 -4.69 5.51 -19.80
C PHE A 308 -3.88 6.73 -19.35
N ALA A 309 -3.99 7.81 -20.11
CA ALA A 309 -3.36 9.07 -19.75
C ALA A 309 -4.25 9.84 -18.75
N PRO A 310 -3.71 10.30 -17.60
CA PRO A 310 -4.50 11.03 -16.61
C PRO A 310 -4.93 12.40 -17.17
N PRO A 311 -6.00 13.03 -16.66
CA PRO A 311 -6.48 14.34 -17.14
C PRO A 311 -5.40 15.43 -17.16
N SER A 312 -4.46 15.38 -16.22
CA SER A 312 -3.30 16.28 -16.15
C SER A 312 -2.38 16.22 -17.38
N SER A 313 -2.33 15.08 -18.08
CA SER A 313 -1.50 14.88 -19.27
C SER A 313 -2.16 15.35 -20.57
N HIS A 314 -3.49 15.54 -20.57
CA HIS A 314 -4.26 15.82 -21.78
C HIS A 314 -3.83 17.12 -22.45
N GLN A 315 -3.47 18.16 -21.68
CA GLN A 315 -2.99 19.41 -22.25
C GLN A 315 -1.72 19.21 -23.11
N HIS A 316 -0.77 18.42 -22.62
CA HIS A 316 0.48 18.14 -23.34
C HIS A 316 0.25 17.23 -24.55
N LEU A 317 -0.60 16.21 -24.39
CA LEU A 317 -0.93 15.27 -25.47
C LEU A 317 -1.77 15.92 -26.58
N SER A 318 -2.64 16.86 -26.25
CA SER A 318 -3.43 17.62 -27.22
C SER A 318 -2.56 18.54 -28.06
N SER A 319 -1.59 19.20 -27.42
CA SER A 319 -0.57 19.98 -28.11
C SER A 319 0.21 19.11 -29.09
N LEU A 320 0.61 17.90 -28.66
CA LEU A 320 1.32 16.93 -29.49
C LEU A 320 0.48 16.41 -30.65
N ALA A 321 -0.82 16.24 -30.45
CA ALA A 321 -1.77 15.82 -31.48
C ALA A 321 -2.12 16.92 -32.50
N GLY A 322 -1.65 18.15 -32.28
CA GLY A 322 -1.99 19.31 -33.11
C GLY A 322 -3.47 19.70 -33.04
N ALA A 323 -4.17 19.31 -31.96
CA ALA A 323 -5.59 19.62 -31.78
C ALA A 323 -5.78 21.07 -31.31
N ALA A 324 -6.53 21.87 -32.07
CA ALA A 324 -6.80 23.28 -31.77
C ALA A 324 -7.76 23.51 -30.59
N THR A 325 -8.45 22.46 -30.13
CA THR A 325 -9.42 22.53 -29.03
C THR A 325 -8.88 21.79 -27.81
N ALA A 326 -8.77 22.50 -26.69
CA ALA A 326 -8.48 21.90 -25.40
C ALA A 326 -9.55 20.85 -25.08
N VAL A 327 -9.11 19.62 -24.84
CA VAL A 327 -10.04 18.51 -24.63
C VAL A 327 -10.56 18.56 -23.19
N PRO A 328 -11.86 18.32 -22.93
CA PRO A 328 -12.41 18.51 -21.59
C PRO A 328 -11.78 17.56 -20.58
N LEU A 329 -11.27 18.09 -19.46
CA LEU A 329 -10.69 17.36 -18.33
C LEU A 329 -11.61 16.28 -17.70
N SER A 330 -12.85 16.18 -18.14
CA SER A 330 -13.85 15.20 -17.70
C SER A 330 -13.87 13.91 -18.53
N SER A 331 -13.10 13.82 -19.61
CA SER A 331 -13.15 12.69 -20.54
C SER A 331 -12.00 11.73 -20.25
N SER A 332 -12.31 10.52 -19.77
CA SER A 332 -11.30 9.56 -19.27
C SER A 332 -10.64 8.70 -20.35
N ALA A 333 -11.12 8.73 -21.60
CA ALA A 333 -10.65 7.86 -22.67
C ALA A 333 -10.22 8.62 -23.94
N GLU A 334 -9.38 9.64 -23.76
CA GLU A 334 -8.94 10.49 -24.87
C GLU A 334 -7.52 10.23 -25.31
N PHE A 335 -6.65 9.83 -24.39
CA PHE A 335 -5.30 9.48 -24.75
C PHE A 335 -4.84 8.22 -24.03
N PHE A 336 -4.06 7.44 -24.76
CA PHE A 336 -3.55 6.15 -24.31
C PHE A 336 -2.08 6.02 -24.65
N ALA A 337 -1.36 5.23 -23.86
CA ALA A 337 -0.02 4.79 -24.19
C ALA A 337 0.06 3.27 -24.24
N THR A 338 0.83 2.75 -25.19
CA THR A 338 1.08 1.32 -25.35
C THR A 338 2.57 1.05 -25.47
N GLY A 339 3.05 0.01 -24.80
CA GLY A 339 4.44 -0.46 -24.87
C GLY A 339 4.51 -1.84 -25.52
N SER A 340 5.42 -2.01 -26.47
CA SER A 340 5.52 -3.23 -27.28
C SER A 340 6.93 -3.86 -27.23
N ARG A 341 6.97 -5.12 -27.67
CA ARG A 341 8.22 -5.86 -27.98
C ARG A 341 8.98 -5.28 -29.17
N ASP A 342 8.38 -4.37 -29.94
CA ASP A 342 9.07 -3.60 -30.99
C ASP A 342 10.01 -2.52 -30.43
N LYS A 343 10.15 -2.44 -29.10
CA LYS A 343 11.01 -1.48 -28.36
C LYS A 343 10.51 -0.04 -28.40
N THR A 344 9.30 0.17 -28.90
CA THR A 344 8.67 1.48 -28.99
C THR A 344 7.53 1.62 -27.99
N ILE A 345 7.29 2.86 -27.61
CA ILE A 345 6.09 3.27 -26.91
C ILE A 345 5.29 4.13 -27.87
N LYS A 346 4.01 3.83 -28.07
CA LYS A 346 3.14 4.65 -28.92
C LYS A 346 2.11 5.37 -28.07
N LEU A 347 1.88 6.64 -28.40
CA LEU A 347 0.85 7.48 -27.81
C LEU A 347 -0.29 7.61 -28.81
N TRP A 348 -1.52 7.44 -28.35
CA TRP A 348 -2.71 7.39 -29.18
C TRP A 348 -3.74 8.41 -28.71
N ASP A 349 -4.49 8.95 -29.67
CA ASP A 349 -5.71 9.74 -29.45
C ASP A 349 -6.94 8.80 -29.34
N GLY A 350 -8.05 9.29 -28.79
CA GLY A 350 -9.32 8.60 -28.59
C GLY A 350 -9.99 8.18 -29.90
N LYS A 351 -9.49 8.71 -31.03
CA LYS A 351 -9.86 8.31 -32.40
C LYS A 351 -8.99 7.19 -32.96
N GLY A 352 -7.98 6.74 -32.23
CA GLY A 352 -7.04 5.69 -32.62
C GLY A 352 -5.90 6.13 -33.52
N ARG A 353 -5.66 7.45 -33.62
CA ARG A 353 -4.50 7.99 -34.34
C ARG A 353 -3.27 7.91 -33.46
N CYS A 354 -2.16 7.43 -34.03
CA CYS A 354 -0.86 7.46 -33.35
C CYS A 354 -0.34 8.91 -33.35
N VAL A 355 -0.35 9.54 -32.19
CA VAL A 355 0.09 10.92 -31.96
C VAL A 355 1.60 11.02 -31.94
N ALA A 356 2.28 10.08 -31.28
CA ALA A 356 3.73 10.02 -31.23
C ALA A 356 4.24 8.60 -31.03
N THR A 357 5.46 8.35 -31.50
CA THR A 357 6.20 7.10 -31.24
C THR A 357 7.49 7.44 -30.52
N LEU A 358 7.62 6.98 -29.28
CA LEU A 358 8.80 7.16 -28.45
C LEU A 358 9.76 5.99 -28.72
N THR A 359 10.89 6.30 -29.34
CA THR A 359 11.93 5.34 -29.67
C THR A 359 13.14 5.56 -28.78
N GLY A 360 13.68 4.49 -28.19
CA GLY A 360 14.94 4.58 -27.46
C GLY A 360 15.30 3.34 -26.67
N HIS A 361 14.32 2.56 -26.20
CA HIS A 361 14.59 1.31 -25.48
C HIS A 361 15.35 0.31 -26.36
N GLY A 362 16.26 -0.45 -25.75
CA GLY A 362 17.05 -1.48 -26.42
C GLY A 362 16.36 -2.85 -26.47
N GLY A 363 15.34 -3.05 -25.64
CA GLY A 363 14.63 -4.32 -25.43
C GLY A 363 13.12 -4.14 -25.35
N TRP A 364 12.40 -5.19 -24.99
CA TRP A 364 10.95 -5.17 -24.93
C TRP A 364 10.45 -4.28 -23.80
N VAL A 365 9.47 -3.42 -24.09
CA VAL A 365 8.85 -2.59 -23.07
C VAL A 365 7.84 -3.46 -22.29
N ASN A 366 8.01 -3.57 -20.98
CA ASN A 366 7.20 -4.46 -20.14
C ASN A 366 6.19 -3.71 -19.28
N ALA A 367 6.53 -2.49 -18.83
CA ALA A 367 5.63 -1.70 -18.00
C ALA A 367 5.73 -0.22 -18.35
N LEU A 368 4.58 0.46 -18.24
CA LEU A 368 4.43 1.87 -18.54
C LEU A 368 3.48 2.51 -17.52
N VAL A 369 3.87 3.67 -17.01
CA VAL A 369 3.08 4.42 -16.02
C VAL A 369 3.17 5.91 -16.31
N PHE A 370 2.03 6.60 -16.27
CA PHE A 370 1.99 8.06 -16.33
C PHE A 370 2.29 8.68 -14.97
N HIS A 371 3.04 9.77 -14.97
CA HIS A 371 3.18 10.62 -13.78
C HIS A 371 1.81 11.27 -13.48
N PRO A 372 1.34 11.33 -12.22
CA PRO A 372 0.08 11.98 -11.87
C PRO A 372 0.01 13.46 -12.25
N GLY A 373 1.17 14.14 -12.29
CA GLY A 373 1.30 15.51 -12.79
C GLY A 373 1.21 15.65 -14.31
N GLY A 374 1.14 14.55 -15.06
CA GLY A 374 0.81 14.53 -16.50
C GLY A 374 1.95 14.90 -17.46
N LYS A 375 3.07 15.44 -16.96
CA LYS A 375 4.23 15.81 -17.79
C LYS A 375 5.06 14.62 -18.27
N TYR A 376 5.25 13.61 -17.41
CA TYR A 376 6.18 12.51 -17.66
C TYR A 376 5.48 11.15 -17.86
N ILE A 377 6.12 10.30 -18.66
CA ILE A 377 5.86 8.86 -18.74
C ILE A 377 7.08 8.12 -18.24
N PHE A 378 6.86 7.15 -17.37
CA PHE A 378 7.85 6.19 -16.92
C PHE A 378 7.69 4.88 -17.68
N SER A 379 8.80 4.33 -18.17
CA SER A 379 8.79 3.03 -18.84
C SER A 379 9.93 2.15 -18.39
N ALA A 380 9.63 0.86 -18.28
CA ALA A 380 10.56 -0.19 -17.90
C ALA A 380 10.62 -1.27 -18.99
N ALA A 381 11.82 -1.79 -19.23
CA ALA A 381 12.07 -2.71 -20.34
C ALA A 381 13.14 -3.78 -20.02
N ASP A 382 13.27 -4.76 -20.93
CA ASP A 382 14.29 -5.81 -20.90
C ASP A 382 15.72 -5.29 -21.08
N ASP A 383 15.90 -4.03 -21.50
CA ASP A 383 17.23 -3.39 -21.54
C ASP A 383 17.76 -3.02 -20.14
N LYS A 384 17.05 -3.43 -19.07
CA LYS A 384 17.37 -3.15 -17.66
C LYS A 384 17.35 -1.67 -17.32
N THR A 385 16.69 -0.86 -18.15
CA THR A 385 16.59 0.58 -17.95
C THR A 385 15.19 1.00 -17.53
N LEU A 386 15.15 1.97 -16.62
CA LEU A 386 13.96 2.79 -16.38
C LEU A 386 14.16 4.11 -17.12
N ARG A 387 13.21 4.51 -17.95
CA ARG A 387 13.29 5.74 -18.75
C ARG A 387 12.17 6.70 -18.44
N PHE A 388 12.49 7.98 -18.61
CA PHE A 388 11.60 9.10 -18.38
C PHE A 388 11.41 9.85 -19.69
N TRP A 389 10.15 10.00 -20.09
CA TRP A 389 9.78 10.68 -21.32
C TRP A 389 8.98 11.93 -20.99
N ASP A 390 9.40 13.07 -21.51
CA ASP A 390 8.69 14.34 -21.34
C ASP A 390 7.69 14.53 -22.49
N ILE A 391 6.41 14.45 -22.15
CA ILE A 391 5.31 14.62 -23.10
C ILE A 391 5.24 16.09 -23.57
N ALA A 392 5.56 17.05 -22.69
CA ALA A 392 5.53 18.47 -23.03
C ALA A 392 6.60 18.82 -24.07
N GLN A 393 7.72 18.09 -24.09
CA GLN A 393 8.79 18.23 -25.07
C GLN A 393 8.73 17.15 -26.16
N ASN A 394 7.53 16.94 -26.72
CA ASN A 394 7.34 16.07 -27.88
C ASN A 394 7.78 14.60 -27.66
N GLY A 395 7.69 14.13 -26.42
CA GLY A 395 8.05 12.76 -26.05
C GLY A 395 9.56 12.49 -26.01
N GLN A 396 10.40 13.51 -25.78
CA GLN A 396 11.84 13.29 -25.67
C GLN A 396 12.20 12.51 -24.40
N CYS A 397 13.23 11.67 -24.49
CA CYS A 397 13.77 10.95 -23.34
C CYS A 397 14.65 11.89 -22.51
N VAL A 398 14.17 12.30 -21.34
CA VAL A 398 14.87 13.26 -20.45
C VAL A 398 15.92 12.58 -19.59
N GLY A 399 15.67 11.33 -19.20
CA GLY A 399 16.60 10.59 -18.36
C GLY A 399 16.47 9.08 -18.52
N ILE A 400 17.61 8.42 -18.31
CA ILE A 400 17.74 6.96 -18.38
C ILE A 400 18.44 6.53 -17.09
N LEU A 401 17.75 5.76 -16.26
CA LEU A 401 18.39 5.07 -15.14
C LEU A 401 18.86 3.70 -15.61
N ARG A 402 20.18 3.51 -15.60
CA ARG A 402 20.86 2.25 -15.92
C ARG A 402 21.34 1.60 -14.64
N GLY A 403 21.44 0.26 -14.64
CA GLY A 403 21.89 -0.48 -13.47
C GLY A 403 20.90 -0.43 -12.30
N VAL A 404 19.64 -0.07 -12.57
CA VAL A 404 18.58 -0.12 -11.55
C VAL A 404 18.38 -1.56 -11.09
N HIS A 405 18.44 -2.52 -12.00
CA HIS A 405 18.37 -3.95 -11.70
C HIS A 405 19.46 -4.70 -12.48
N ASP A 406 19.86 -5.85 -11.97
CA ASP A 406 20.82 -6.74 -12.64
C ASP A 406 20.16 -7.56 -13.76
N GLY A 407 18.82 -7.70 -13.68
CA GLY A 407 17.96 -8.40 -14.63
C GLY A 407 16.96 -7.48 -15.35
N PHE A 408 16.07 -8.09 -16.13
CA PHE A 408 15.01 -7.39 -16.86
C PHE A 408 13.98 -6.83 -15.88
N ILE A 409 13.55 -5.59 -16.12
CA ILE A 409 12.49 -4.97 -15.31
C ILE A 409 11.15 -5.43 -15.87
N THR A 410 10.41 -6.18 -15.06
CA THR A 410 9.16 -6.82 -15.44
C THR A 410 7.95 -5.96 -15.13
N SER A 411 8.00 -5.19 -14.03
CA SER A 411 6.89 -4.39 -13.54
C SER A 411 7.33 -3.05 -12.99
N LEU A 412 6.43 -2.08 -13.12
CA LEU A 412 6.56 -0.73 -12.63
C LEU A 412 5.18 -0.28 -12.16
N ARG A 413 5.10 0.23 -10.93
CA ARG A 413 3.85 0.78 -10.38
C ARG A 413 4.13 2.10 -9.68
N TRP A 414 3.21 3.04 -9.83
CA TRP A 414 3.17 4.29 -9.08
C TRP A 414 2.22 4.16 -7.90
N LEU A 415 2.54 4.78 -6.76
CA LEU A 415 1.69 4.81 -5.58
C LEU A 415 0.39 5.61 -5.86
N PRO A 416 -0.80 4.99 -5.79
CA PRO A 416 -2.06 5.66 -6.06
C PRO A 416 -2.21 6.95 -5.25
N THR A 417 -2.76 7.98 -5.89
CA THR A 417 -3.00 9.26 -5.21
C THR A 417 -4.17 9.11 -4.24
N VAL A 418 -3.94 9.36 -2.96
CA VAL A 418 -5.02 9.41 -1.98
C VAL A 418 -5.82 10.67 -2.27
N ARG A 419 -6.97 10.53 -2.95
CA ARG A 419 -7.96 11.61 -2.95
C ARG A 419 -8.45 11.73 -1.50
N ASN A 420 -7.99 12.76 -0.80
CA ASN A 420 -8.50 13.10 0.51
C ASN A 420 -10.03 13.11 0.43
N LEU A 421 -10.66 12.26 1.24
CA LEU A 421 -12.09 12.35 1.51
C LEU A 421 -12.35 13.78 2.00
N PRO A 422 -13.41 14.47 1.53
CA PRO A 422 -13.78 15.73 2.14
C PRO A 422 -14.01 15.45 3.63
N THR A 423 -13.19 16.09 4.46
CA THR A 423 -13.37 16.07 5.91
C THR A 423 -14.81 16.50 6.17
N GLN A 424 -15.60 15.63 6.82
CA GLN A 424 -16.91 16.04 7.30
C GLN A 424 -16.69 17.26 8.18
N LYS A 425 -17.24 18.40 7.75
CA LYS A 425 -17.36 19.59 8.58
C LYS A 425 -18.06 19.15 9.86
N ARG A 426 -17.33 19.13 10.97
CA ARG A 426 -17.92 19.20 12.30
C ARG A 426 -18.54 20.58 12.39
N ASP A 427 -19.86 20.65 12.31
CA ASP A 427 -20.62 21.85 12.61
C ASP A 427 -20.31 22.31 14.03
N GLY A 428 -19.71 23.49 14.14
CA GLY A 428 -19.44 24.20 15.38
C GLY A 428 -19.19 25.67 15.04
N ARG A 429 -20.19 26.50 15.31
CA ARG A 429 -20.25 27.95 15.06
C ARG A 429 -18.98 28.67 15.51
N ASP A 430 -18.39 29.50 14.63
CA ASP A 430 -18.34 30.95 14.83
C ASP A 430 -17.68 31.73 13.68
N SER A 431 -18.26 32.92 13.47
CA SER A 431 -17.77 34.16 12.86
C SER A 431 -17.21 34.22 11.41
N LEU A 432 -17.87 35.10 10.66
CA LEU A 432 -17.61 35.56 9.31
C LEU A 432 -16.32 36.40 9.22
N VAL A 433 -15.40 36.01 8.33
CA VAL A 433 -14.58 36.96 7.56
C VAL A 433 -14.49 36.48 6.12
N ALA A 434 -14.99 37.30 5.21
CA ALA A 434 -14.94 37.07 3.77
C ALA A 434 -13.50 37.25 3.26
N GLY A 435 -13.00 36.29 2.48
CA GLY A 435 -11.73 36.41 1.76
C GLY A 435 -11.47 35.21 0.84
N SER A 436 -11.46 35.49 -0.47
CA SER A 436 -10.89 34.68 -1.56
C SER A 436 -11.50 33.30 -1.86
N LYS A 437 -12.34 33.28 -2.92
CA LYS A 437 -12.53 32.11 -3.77
C LYS A 437 -11.25 31.90 -4.56
N ASP A 438 -10.55 30.80 -4.29
CA ASP A 438 -9.79 29.97 -5.24
C ASP A 438 -8.93 28.99 -4.45
N SER A 439 -9.54 27.87 -4.02
CA SER A 439 -8.80 26.70 -3.57
C SER A 439 -9.14 25.54 -4.49
N HIS A 440 -8.53 25.54 -5.68
CA HIS A 440 -8.27 24.29 -6.38
C HIS A 440 -7.49 23.41 -5.40
N GLY A 441 -8.15 22.39 -4.85
CA GLY A 441 -7.50 21.43 -3.96
C GLY A 441 -6.33 20.80 -4.70
N VAL A 442 -5.11 21.24 -4.39
CA VAL A 442 -3.89 20.65 -4.92
C VAL A 442 -3.86 19.22 -4.41
N ALA A 443 -4.11 18.26 -5.29
CA ALA A 443 -3.98 16.86 -4.97
C ALA A 443 -2.51 16.63 -4.54
N HIS A 444 -2.27 16.47 -3.24
CA HIS A 444 -0.96 16.09 -2.75
C HIS A 444 -0.74 14.62 -3.08
N PHE A 445 0.04 14.35 -4.13
CA PHE A 445 0.46 13.00 -4.47
C PHE A 445 1.86 12.74 -3.93
N ARG A 446 2.04 11.59 -3.26
CA ARG A 446 3.34 11.11 -2.82
C ARG A 446 4.09 10.57 -4.04
N CYS A 447 5.33 11.01 -4.23
CA CYS A 447 6.15 10.59 -5.36
C CYS A 447 6.89 9.30 -5.00
N VAL A 448 6.21 8.17 -5.22
CA VAL A 448 6.75 6.84 -4.93
C VAL A 448 6.47 5.91 -6.10
N ILE A 449 7.52 5.22 -6.57
CA ILE A 449 7.43 4.15 -7.56
C ILE A 449 8.08 2.88 -7.01
N ALA A 450 7.55 1.74 -7.41
CA ALA A 450 8.18 0.45 -7.16
C ALA A 450 8.42 -0.28 -8.48
N THR A 451 9.57 -0.95 -8.57
CA THR A 451 9.96 -1.78 -9.70
C THR A 451 10.21 -3.21 -9.26
N GLY A 452 9.72 -4.15 -10.05
CA GLY A 452 10.01 -5.58 -9.92
C GLY A 452 10.88 -6.05 -11.09
N SER A 453 11.74 -7.04 -10.83
CA SER A 453 12.70 -7.52 -11.81
C SER A 453 12.96 -9.02 -11.72
N MET A 454 13.52 -9.56 -12.79
CA MET A 454 14.03 -10.93 -12.84
C MET A 454 15.19 -11.21 -11.88
N ASP A 455 15.85 -10.18 -11.35
CA ASP A 455 16.89 -10.34 -10.32
C ASP A 455 16.34 -10.76 -8.94
N ARG A 456 15.02 -10.96 -8.84
CA ARG A 456 14.28 -11.40 -7.64
C ARG A 456 14.13 -10.30 -6.58
N LYS A 457 14.41 -9.05 -6.96
CA LYS A 457 14.38 -7.89 -6.07
C LYS A 457 13.22 -6.98 -6.42
N VAL A 458 12.65 -6.39 -5.38
CA VAL A 458 11.74 -5.25 -5.51
C VAL A 458 12.49 -4.01 -5.06
N LYS A 459 12.50 -2.96 -5.88
CA LYS A 459 13.15 -1.68 -5.55
C LYS A 459 12.11 -0.59 -5.45
N VAL A 460 12.22 0.23 -4.42
CA VAL A 460 11.32 1.36 -4.17
C VAL A 460 12.10 2.66 -4.28
N PHE A 461 11.56 3.60 -5.04
CA PHE A 461 12.06 4.95 -5.18
C PHE A 461 11.02 5.90 -4.62
N ALA A 462 11.42 6.76 -3.70
CA ALA A 462 10.54 7.74 -3.07
C ALA A 462 11.24 9.09 -2.99
N SER A 463 10.48 10.18 -3.05
CA SER A 463 10.96 11.52 -2.66
C SER A 463 11.25 11.57 -1.15
N GLU A 464 12.33 12.23 -0.74
CA GLU A 464 12.72 12.43 0.67
C GLU A 464 11.84 13.40 1.47
#